data_AF-A0A9X6VEA7-F1
#
_entry.id   AF-A0A9X6VEA7-F1
#
_cell.length_a   1.000
_cell.length_b   1.000
_cell.length_c   1.000
_cell.angle_alpha   90.00
_cell.angle_beta   90.00
_cell.angle_gamma   90.00
#
_symmetry.space_group_name_H-M   'P 1'
#
loop_
_entity.id
_entity.type
_entity.pdbx_description
1 polymer ?
#
loop_
_entity_poly.entity_id
_entity_poly.type
_entity_poly.pdbx_seq_one_letter_code
_entity_poly.pdbx_strand_id
1 'polypeptide(L)' 'MSNIVWQLPVKQSNTTSHDWVHPKAKYHAFVNDNSLCGKYSQSTSFFETTIKSSELRINEEMACKQCIKKLN' A
#
# COMPACT_ATOMS: atom_id res chain seq x y z
N MET A 1 -6.37 -7.46 16.82
CA MET A 1 -5.75 -6.30 16.13
C MET A 1 -5.67 -6.66 14.66
N SER A 2 -6.30 -5.90 13.77
CA SER A 2 -6.12 -6.12 12.34
C SER A 2 -4.67 -5.79 11.99
N ASN A 3 -3.93 -6.73 11.39
CA ASN A 3 -2.56 -6.51 10.99
C ASN A 3 -2.54 -5.50 9.83
N ILE A 4 -2.09 -4.28 10.12
CA ILE A 4 -1.93 -3.23 9.11
C ILE A 4 -0.63 -3.51 8.35
N VAL A 5 -0.73 -3.62 7.04
CA VAL A 5 0.43 -3.79 6.14
C VAL A 5 0.55 -2.55 5.29
N TRP A 6 1.77 -2.00 5.17
CA TRP A 6 2.03 -0.88 4.28
C TRP A 6 2.68 -1.37 2.99
N GLN A 7 2.00 -1.19 1.86
CA GLN A 7 2.48 -1.66 0.55
C GLN A 7 2.27 -0.62 -0.54
N LEU A 8 3.07 -0.71 -1.61
CA LEU A 8 2.79 0.02 -2.84
C LEU A 8 1.64 -0.65 -3.59
N PRO A 9 0.71 0.14 -4.16
CA PRO A 9 -0.37 -0.39 -4.96
C PRO A 9 0.17 -0.98 -6.25
N VAL A 10 -0.09 -2.27 -6.47
CA VAL A 10 0.33 -2.97 -7.69
C VAL A 10 -0.80 -2.93 -8.71
N LYS A 11 -0.48 -2.47 -9.92
CA LYS A 11 -1.39 -2.53 -11.06
C LYS A 11 -1.12 -3.81 -11.84
N GLN A 12 -2.10 -4.70 -11.84
CA GLN A 12 -2.09 -5.87 -12.69
C GLN A 12 -2.74 -5.53 -14.04
N SER A 13 -2.23 -6.17 -15.10
CA SER A 13 -2.78 -6.04 -16.44
C SER A 13 -3.46 -7.34 -16.84
N ASN A 14 -4.66 -7.25 -17.41
CA ASN A 14 -5.37 -8.42 -17.94
C ASN A 14 -4.76 -8.93 -19.25
N THR A 15 -3.87 -8.16 -19.88
CA THR A 15 -3.29 -8.46 -21.20
C THR A 15 -1.79 -8.74 -21.16
N THR A 16 -1.12 -8.46 -20.03
CA THR A 16 0.32 -8.64 -19.88
C THR A 16 0.63 -9.32 -18.56
N SER A 17 1.57 -10.26 -18.55
CA SER A 17 2.04 -10.96 -17.35
C SER A 17 2.92 -10.11 -16.43
N HIS A 18 2.88 -8.79 -16.56
CA HIS A 18 3.74 -7.88 -15.81
C HIS A 18 2.92 -7.08 -14.81
N ASP A 19 3.22 -7.30 -13.54
CA ASP A 19 2.79 -6.46 -12.44
C ASP A 19 3.58 -5.15 -12.47
N TRP A 20 2.90 -4.02 -12.29
CA TRP A 20 3.53 -2.71 -12.37
C TRP A 20 3.18 -1.82 -11.18
N VAL A 21 4.21 -1.20 -10.60
CA VAL A 21 4.05 -0.14 -9.61
C VAL A 21 4.43 1.19 -10.26
N HIS A 22 3.54 2.17 -10.14
CA HIS A 22 3.81 3.51 -10.66
C HIS A 22 5.03 4.12 -9.94
N PRO A 23 6.03 4.71 -10.63
CA PRO A 23 7.24 5.23 -9.99
C PRO A 23 7.01 6.29 -8.89
N LYS A 24 5.89 7.04 -9.01
CA LYS A 24 5.44 8.03 -8.01
C LYS A 24 4.34 7.50 -7.07
N ALA A 25 4.12 6.19 -7.02
CA ALA A 25 3.17 5.61 -6.09
C ALA A 25 3.63 5.86 -4.64
N LYS A 26 2.65 5.94 -3.74
CA LYS A 26 2.89 6.06 -2.31
C LYS A 26 2.50 4.76 -1.63
N TYR A 27 3.03 4.51 -0.44
CA TYR A 27 2.62 3.39 0.37
C TYR A 27 1.23 3.62 0.96
N HIS A 28 0.39 2.60 0.88
CA HIS A 28 -0.95 2.60 1.45
C HIS A 28 -1.02 1.60 2.60
N ALA A 29 -1.77 1.95 3.65
CA ALA A 29 -2.10 1.04 4.73
C ALA A 29 -3.24 0.13 4.27
N PHE A 30 -3.00 -1.17 4.23
CA PHE A 30 -3.97 -2.20 3.90
C PHE A 30 -4.41 -2.95 5.16
N VAL A 31 -5.70 -3.25 5.22
CA VAL A 31 -6.34 -4.12 6.22
C VAL A 31 -7.27 -5.05 5.45
N ASN A 32 -7.09 -6.37 5.62
CA ASN A 32 -7.83 -7.38 4.87
C ASN A 32 -7.79 -7.10 3.36
N ASP A 33 -6.60 -6.92 2.81
CA ASP A 33 -6.35 -6.65 1.38
C ASP A 33 -6.95 -5.35 0.83
N ASN A 34 -7.56 -4.52 1.67
CA ASN A 34 -8.17 -3.26 1.28
C ASN A 34 -7.43 -2.07 1.89
N SER A 35 -7.09 -1.09 1.06
CA SER A 35 -6.45 0.14 1.53
C SER A 35 -7.42 0.95 2.40
N LEU A 36 -6.93 1.54 3.50
CA LEU A 36 -7.77 2.34 4.39
C LEU A 36 -8.36 3.57 3.69
N CYS A 37 -7.69 4.12 2.69
CA CYS A 37 -8.21 5.22 1.88
C CYS A 37 -9.32 4.78 0.89
N GLY A 38 -9.56 3.47 0.75
CA GLY A 38 -10.62 2.90 -0.10
C GLY A 38 -10.32 2.91 -1.60
N LYS A 39 -9.08 3.21 -2.02
CA LYS A 39 -8.71 3.35 -3.44
C LYS A 39 -8.20 2.07 -4.08
N TYR A 40 -7.60 1.20 -3.28
CA TYR A 40 -6.91 0.00 -3.73
C TYR A 40 -7.40 -1.21 -2.97
N SER A 41 -7.53 -2.32 -3.69
CA SER A 41 -7.67 -3.68 -3.17
C SER A 41 -6.57 -4.52 -3.83
N GLN A 42 -5.79 -5.25 -3.04
CA GLN A 42 -4.73 -6.13 -3.55
C GLN A 42 -4.41 -7.25 -2.57
N SER A 43 -3.95 -8.40 -3.06
CA SER A 43 -3.48 -9.51 -2.24
C SER A 43 -2.17 -9.14 -1.53
N THR A 44 -2.25 -8.74 -0.27
CA THR A 44 -1.08 -8.27 0.51
C THR A 44 -0.09 -9.37 0.85
N SER A 45 -0.50 -10.63 0.79
CA SER A 45 0.37 -11.80 0.95
C SER A 45 1.14 -12.18 -0.33
N PHE A 46 0.68 -11.71 -1.49
CA PHE A 46 1.27 -12.07 -2.79
C PHE A 46 2.30 -11.04 -3.25
N PHE A 47 2.01 -9.74 -3.07
CA PHE A 47 2.91 -8.68 -3.52
C PHE A 47 3.95 -8.33 -2.46
N GLU A 48 5.23 -8.49 -2.80
CA GLU A 48 6.36 -8.18 -1.93
C GLU A 48 6.76 -6.69 -2.01
N THR A 49 5.79 -5.77 -1.93
CA THR A 49 6.01 -4.31 -2.02
C THR A 49 5.94 -3.62 -0.65
N THR A 50 6.24 -4.36 0.41
CA THR A 50 6.02 -3.93 1.80
C THR A 50 7.12 -2.99 2.29
N ILE A 51 6.74 -2.02 3.13
CA ILE A 51 7.66 -1.21 3.92
C ILE A 51 7.31 -1.27 5.40
N LYS A 52 8.31 -1.13 6.28
CA LYS A 52 8.07 -1.04 7.72
C LYS A 52 7.42 0.30 8.08
N SER A 53 6.48 0.27 9.01
CA SER A 53 5.83 1.49 9.52
C SER A 53 6.82 2.46 10.17
N SER A 54 7.90 1.96 10.77
CA SER A 54 8.98 2.79 11.34
C SER A 54 9.70 3.63 10.28
N GLU A 55 9.85 3.13 9.06
CA GLU A 55 10.49 3.86 7.96
C GLU A 55 9.57 4.98 7.45
N LEU A 56 8.26 4.72 7.41
CA LEU A 56 7.26 5.73 7.05
C LEU A 56 7.11 6.84 8.10
N ARG A 57 7.41 6.58 9.37
CA ARG A 57 7.46 7.63 10.41
C ARG A 57 8.61 8.60 10.20
N ILE A 58 9.72 8.13 9.62
CA ILE A 58 10.88 8.97 9.31
C ILE A 58 10.60 9.80 8.04
N ASN A 59 9.87 9.23 7.08
CA ASN A 59 9.51 9.91 5.84
C ASN A 59 8.02 9.73 5.50
N GLU A 60 7.18 10.53 6.14
CA GLU A 60 5.72 10.48 5.94
C GLU A 60 5.30 10.83 4.49
N GLU A 61 6.16 11.49 3.72
CA GLU A 61 5.85 11.85 2.34
C GLU A 61 5.70 10.63 1.42
N MET A 62 6.36 9.52 1.78
CA MET A 62 6.25 8.25 1.06
C MET A 62 4.90 7.57 1.29
N ALA A 63 4.15 7.96 2.32
CA ALA A 63 2.87 7.35 2.68
C ALA A 63 1.66 8.14 2.15
N CYS A 64 0.56 7.42 1.95
CA CYS A 64 -0.72 8.02 1.61
C CYS A 64 -1.25 8.83 2.79
N LYS A 65 -1.34 10.15 2.62
CA LYS A 65 -1.86 11.08 3.63
C LYS A 65 -3.24 10.70 4.17
N GLN A 66 -4.12 10.12 3.34
CA GLN A 66 -5.44 9.66 3.79
C GLN A 66 -5.37 8.40 4.66
N CYS A 67 -4.44 7.48 4.37
CA CYS A 67 -4.23 6.30 5.20
C CYS A 67 -3.68 6.70 6.57
N ILE A 68 -2.70 7.61 6.64
CA ILE A 68 -2.17 8.14 7.91
C ILE A 68 -3.30 8.74 8.75
N LYS A 69 -4.13 9.61 8.15
CA LYS A 69 -5.24 10.26 8.84
C LYS A 69 -6.31 9.32 9.40
N LYS A 70 -6.43 8.09 8.87
CA LYS A 70 -7.39 7.08 9.35
C LYS A 70 -6.80 6.16 10.43
N LEU A 71 -5.49 6.24 10.64
CA LEU A 71 -4.78 5.48 11.67
C LEU A 71 -4.55 6.30 12.94
N ASN A 72 -4.56 7.63 12.83
CA ASN A 72 -4.61 8.58 13.94
C ASN A 72 -6.06 8.82 14.36
#